data_AF-A0A793IKR1-F1
#
_entry.id   AF-A0A793IKR1-F1
#
_cell.length_a   1.000
_cell.length_b   1.000
_cell.length_c   1.000
_cell.angle_alpha   90.00
_cell.angle_beta   90.00
_cell.angle_gamma   90.00
#
_symmetry.space_group_name_H-M   'P 1'
#
loop_
_entity.id
_entity.type
_entity.pdbx_description
1 polymer ?
#
loop_
_entity_poly.entity_id
_entity_poly.type
_entity_poly.pdbx_seq_one_letter_code
_entity_poly.pdbx_strand_id
1 'polypeptide(L)'
;METYGVWGLSLPSLRRRLFRCVSVRENTDGTFAITAVQHVPEKEAIVDNGARFEPQSGTLNSVIPPAVQHLTVEVSAADGQYLAQVKWDTPRVVKGVRFSLRLTSGSGEGSRLVTTAITADTEHRSSGLPPGEYTLTVRAINSYGQQGEPATTTFRINAPAVPATIELTPGYFQITAVPRLAVYDPTVQFEFWFSETKIADTSQVETSARYLGTGSQWTVQGSRIKPGTDFWFYVRSVNLVGKSAFVEVSGQPSNDGEGYLEFFREKIGKLHLAQGLWELIDNSQLADEMAEMKTTITETRNEITQTVSKTLENQSAIIQQIQRVQKDTNDDLAALYMLKVQKTKNGIPYVAGIGAGIEDTDGQPLSNILLLADRIAMINPEDGNTTPLFVAQGNQLFMNDVFLKRLFAVSITSSANPPTFSLTPEGRLTARNADISGNVNANSGTLNNVTINENCRVLGKLSANQIEGDLVKTVGKAFPRDSRAPERWPSGTITVRVYDDQPFDRQIVIPAVAFSGAKHEREHTDIYSSCRLIVRKNGAEIYNRTALDNTLIYSGVIDMPAGHGHMTLEFSVSAWLVNNW
;
A
#
# COMPACT_ATOMS: atom_id res chain seq x y z
N MET A 1 -22.19 31.23 52.14
CA MET A 1 -22.82 30.04 51.54
C MET A 1 -23.34 29.18 52.67
N GLU A 2 -24.63 28.90 52.66
CA GLU A 2 -25.35 28.23 53.74
C GLU A 2 -24.93 26.76 53.88
N THR A 3 -24.56 26.37 55.09
CA THR A 3 -24.38 24.98 55.52
C THR A 3 -25.75 24.32 55.63
N TYR A 4 -26.10 23.47 54.65
CA TYR A 4 -27.26 22.58 54.75
C TYR A 4 -26.97 21.48 55.77
N GLY A 5 -27.59 21.59 56.95
CA GLY A 5 -27.58 20.54 57.97
C GLY A 5 -28.39 19.34 57.51
N VAL A 6 -27.76 18.16 57.50
CA VAL A 6 -28.43 16.88 57.28
C VAL A 6 -29.17 16.49 58.56
N TRP A 7 -30.50 16.50 58.53
CA TRP A 7 -31.33 15.95 59.60
C TRP A 7 -31.60 14.47 59.33
N GLY A 8 -31.28 13.60 60.29
CA GLY A 8 -31.55 12.16 60.24
C GLY A 8 -32.79 11.79 61.05
N LEU A 9 -33.78 11.17 60.40
CA LEU A 9 -35.00 10.68 61.04
C LEU A 9 -34.79 9.20 61.44
N SER A 10 -34.78 8.90 62.74
CA SER A 10 -34.58 7.54 63.28
C SER A 10 -35.92 6.97 63.76
N LEU A 11 -36.52 6.08 62.98
CA LEU A 11 -37.68 5.28 63.42
C LEU A 11 -37.23 3.83 63.71
N PRO A 12 -37.79 3.16 64.73
CA PRO A 12 -37.49 1.76 65.03
C PRO A 12 -37.79 0.77 63.88
N SER A 13 -38.57 1.20 62.89
CA SER A 13 -38.94 0.42 61.70
C SER A 13 -37.98 0.60 60.50
N LEU A 14 -37.03 1.54 60.58
CA LEU A 14 -36.05 1.78 59.51
C LEU A 14 -34.93 0.73 59.59
N ARG A 15 -34.92 -0.20 58.63
CA ARG A 15 -33.79 -1.13 58.44
C ARG A 15 -32.77 -0.50 57.50
N ARG A 16 -31.48 -0.59 57.84
CA ARG A 16 -30.38 -0.27 56.91
C ARG A 16 -30.49 -1.20 55.70
N ARG A 17 -30.42 -0.64 54.49
CA ARG A 17 -30.45 -1.37 53.23
C ARG A 17 -29.17 -1.12 52.45
N LEU A 18 -28.62 -2.16 51.83
CA LEU A 18 -27.40 -2.07 51.02
C LEU A 18 -27.73 -1.77 49.56
N PHE A 19 -27.23 -0.66 49.05
CA PHE A 19 -27.40 -0.27 47.66
C PHE A 19 -26.09 -0.41 46.90
N ARG A 20 -26.15 -0.86 45.64
CA ARG A 20 -25.01 -0.76 44.72
C ARG A 20 -25.03 0.58 44.01
N CYS A 21 -23.85 1.15 43.78
CA CYS A 21 -23.69 2.28 42.88
C CYS A 21 -23.96 1.83 41.44
N VAL A 22 -24.88 2.51 40.75
CA VAL A 22 -25.27 2.18 39.36
C VAL A 22 -24.65 3.16 38.38
N SER A 23 -24.43 4.40 38.80
CA SER A 23 -23.83 5.43 37.96
C SER A 23 -23.02 6.38 38.83
N VAL A 24 -21.85 6.73 38.31
CA VAL A 24 -20.97 7.75 38.86
C VAL A 24 -20.77 8.79 37.76
N ARG A 25 -20.93 10.06 38.10
CA ARG A 25 -20.58 11.19 37.25
C ARG A 25 -19.26 11.77 37.74
N GLU A 26 -18.34 11.98 36.82
CA GLU A 26 -17.15 12.78 37.07
C GLU A 26 -17.51 14.26 36.94
N ASN A 27 -17.18 15.03 37.97
CA ASN A 27 -17.35 16.47 38.00
C ASN A 27 -16.15 17.14 37.34
N THR A 28 -16.32 18.39 36.88
CA THR A 28 -15.27 19.18 36.22
C THR A 28 -14.07 19.52 37.11
N ASP A 29 -14.16 19.27 38.42
CA ASP A 29 -13.09 19.45 39.41
C ASP A 29 -12.31 18.15 39.72
N GLY A 30 -12.55 17.08 38.95
CA GLY A 30 -11.90 15.78 39.14
C GLY A 30 -12.44 14.97 40.33
N THR A 31 -13.56 15.41 40.92
CA THR A 31 -14.28 14.63 41.95
C THR A 31 -15.38 13.78 41.33
N PHE A 32 -15.77 12.70 42.00
CA PHE A 32 -16.80 11.78 41.53
C PHE A 32 -18.06 11.89 42.40
N ALA A 33 -19.22 12.08 41.78
CA ALA A 33 -20.52 12.07 42.42
C ALA A 33 -21.30 10.81 42.04
N ILE A 34 -21.85 10.12 43.04
CA ILE A 34 -22.76 8.98 42.81
C ILE A 34 -24.12 9.57 42.40
N THR A 35 -24.57 9.27 41.18
CA THR A 35 -25.80 9.83 40.60
C THR A 35 -26.98 8.87 40.62
N ALA A 36 -26.73 7.56 40.80
CA ALA A 36 -27.78 6.57 40.95
C ALA A 36 -27.32 5.38 41.79
N VAL A 37 -28.23 4.88 42.63
CA VAL A 37 -28.04 3.69 43.47
C VAL A 37 -29.22 2.73 43.30
N GLN A 38 -28.96 1.42 43.37
CA GLN A 38 -30.00 0.37 43.25
C GLN A 38 -29.91 -0.59 44.43
N HIS A 39 -31.06 -0.85 45.05
CA HIS A 39 -31.19 -1.89 46.09
C HIS A 39 -31.21 -3.26 45.40
N VAL A 40 -30.35 -4.19 45.86
CA VAL A 40 -30.28 -5.56 45.33
C VAL A 40 -30.49 -6.54 46.49
N PRO A 41 -31.74 -6.95 46.77
CA PRO A 41 -32.10 -7.76 47.94
C PRO A 41 -31.39 -9.12 47.99
N GLU A 42 -31.10 -9.71 46.83
CA GLU A 42 -30.46 -11.02 46.70
C GLU A 42 -29.02 -11.04 47.20
N LYS A 43 -28.29 -9.91 47.11
CA LYS A 43 -26.92 -9.80 47.65
C LYS A 43 -26.90 -9.51 49.15
N GLU A 44 -27.94 -8.85 49.66
CA GLU A 44 -28.12 -8.59 51.09
C GLU A 44 -28.28 -9.92 51.87
N ALA A 45 -29.04 -10.87 51.32
CA ALA A 45 -29.20 -12.21 51.88
C ALA A 45 -27.91 -13.07 51.91
N ILE A 46 -26.93 -12.76 51.07
CA ILE A 46 -25.62 -13.44 51.03
C ILE A 46 -24.68 -12.88 52.10
N VAL A 47 -24.76 -11.58 52.40
CA VAL A 47 -23.95 -10.91 53.44
C VAL A 47 -24.45 -11.24 54.85
N ASP A 48 -25.77 -11.37 55.04
CA ASP A 48 -26.39 -11.73 56.32
C ASP A 48 -26.15 -13.19 56.74
N ASN A 49 -25.73 -14.07 55.82
CA ASN A 49 -25.41 -15.49 56.09
C ASN A 49 -23.98 -15.72 56.60
N GLY A 50 -23.40 -14.76 57.32
CA GLY A 50 -22.13 -14.95 58.04
C GLY A 50 -20.87 -14.91 57.17
N ALA A 51 -20.95 -14.41 55.95
CA ALA A 51 -19.77 -14.04 55.17
C ALA A 51 -19.14 -12.76 55.76
N ARG A 52 -18.33 -12.93 56.80
CA ARG A 52 -17.44 -11.91 57.34
C ARG A 52 -16.42 -11.53 56.26
N PHE A 53 -16.40 -10.28 55.83
CA PHE A 53 -15.17 -9.71 55.26
C PHE A 53 -14.12 -9.65 56.39
N GLU A 54 -12.88 -10.06 56.09
CA GLU A 54 -11.71 -9.81 56.93
C GLU A 54 -11.84 -8.43 57.60
N PRO A 55 -11.68 -8.32 58.94
CA PRO A 55 -11.80 -7.05 59.63
C PRO A 55 -10.91 -6.06 58.89
N GLN A 56 -11.49 -4.92 58.52
CA GLN A 56 -10.85 -3.86 57.74
C GLN A 56 -9.35 -3.84 58.02
N SER A 57 -8.55 -4.30 57.05
CA SER A 57 -7.13 -3.99 57.05
C SER A 57 -7.09 -2.47 57.11
N GLY A 58 -6.49 -1.94 58.18
CA GLY A 58 -6.62 -0.53 58.55
C GLY A 58 -6.48 0.36 57.33
N THR A 59 -7.22 1.48 57.33
CA THR A 59 -7.02 2.62 56.42
C THR A 59 -5.61 2.60 55.82
N LEU A 60 -5.51 2.67 54.48
CA LEU A 60 -4.35 2.66 53.55
C LEU A 60 -3.22 3.68 53.87
N ASN A 61 -3.04 3.97 55.14
CA ASN A 61 -2.15 4.89 55.81
C ASN A 61 -0.88 4.19 56.30
N SER A 62 -0.81 2.85 56.25
CA SER A 62 0.36 2.05 56.64
C SER A 62 0.96 1.24 55.47
N VAL A 63 0.79 1.72 54.25
CA VAL A 63 1.40 1.10 53.06
C VAL A 63 2.71 1.81 52.78
N ILE A 64 3.81 1.06 52.81
CA ILE A 64 5.11 1.51 52.32
C ILE A 64 4.92 1.85 50.83
N PRO A 65 5.19 3.09 50.40
CA PRO A 65 5.05 3.48 49.00
C PRO A 65 5.89 2.57 48.08
N PRO A 66 5.41 2.20 46.88
CA PRO A 66 6.23 1.47 45.92
C PRO A 66 7.39 2.35 45.44
N ALA A 67 8.46 1.72 44.93
CA ALA A 67 9.56 2.42 44.28
C ALA A 67 9.04 3.28 43.10
N VAL A 68 9.66 4.44 42.90
CA VAL A 68 9.42 5.24 41.69
C VAL A 68 9.96 4.52 40.46
N GLN A 69 9.35 4.76 39.30
CA GLN A 69 9.70 4.16 38.02
C GLN A 69 10.22 5.22 37.04
N HIS A 70 10.87 4.79 35.96
CA HIS A 70 11.38 5.67 34.89
C HIS A 70 12.13 6.91 35.38
N LEU A 71 12.97 6.75 36.41
CA LEU A 71 13.80 7.84 36.92
C LEU A 71 14.82 8.25 35.84
N THR A 72 14.60 9.42 35.24
CA THR A 72 15.45 10.00 34.19
C THR A 72 16.07 11.31 34.66
N VAL A 73 17.27 11.62 34.14
CA VAL A 73 17.98 12.86 34.41
C VAL A 73 18.42 13.48 33.08
N GLU A 74 18.07 14.73 32.87
CA GLU A 74 18.51 15.55 31.74
C GLU A 74 19.43 16.65 32.25
N VAL A 75 20.63 16.72 31.67
CA VAL A 75 21.62 17.76 32.01
C VAL A 75 21.55 18.87 30.97
N SER A 76 21.46 20.11 31.43
CA SER A 76 21.51 21.31 30.60
C SER A 76 22.47 22.34 31.18
N ALA A 77 22.88 23.31 30.38
CA ALA A 77 23.69 24.45 30.82
C ALA A 77 22.90 25.75 30.61
N ALA A 78 22.79 26.57 31.64
CA ALA A 78 22.24 27.92 31.55
C ALA A 78 23.03 28.87 32.47
N ASP A 79 23.25 30.10 32.01
CA ASP A 79 23.93 31.15 32.79
C ASP A 79 25.29 30.73 33.39
N GLY A 80 26.06 29.92 32.65
CA GLY A 80 27.37 29.41 33.09
C GLY A 80 27.32 28.35 34.20
N GLN A 81 26.14 27.81 34.51
CA GLN A 81 25.94 26.74 35.49
C GLN A 81 25.31 25.51 34.84
N TYR A 82 25.67 24.34 35.34
CA TYR A 82 25.03 23.09 34.94
C TYR A 82 23.81 22.79 35.81
N LEU A 83 22.77 22.30 35.14
CA LEU A 83 21.45 22.02 35.68
C LEU A 83 21.15 20.55 35.44
N ALA A 84 20.61 19.87 36.44
CA ALA A 84 20.05 18.53 36.27
C ALA A 84 18.53 18.61 36.51
N GLN A 85 17.75 18.34 35.48
CA GLN A 85 16.31 18.14 35.58
C GLN A 85 16.03 16.66 35.70
N VAL A 86 15.30 16.28 36.74
CA VAL A 86 15.00 14.90 37.08
C VAL A 86 13.50 14.70 36.95
N LYS A 87 13.09 13.59 36.33
CA LYS A 87 11.69 13.17 36.22
C LYS A 87 11.55 11.70 36.60
N TRP A 88 10.40 11.33 37.17
CA TRP A 88 10.08 9.94 37.51
C TRP A 88 8.57 9.72 37.51
N ASP A 89 8.17 8.45 37.44
CA ASP A 89 6.79 8.01 37.47
C ASP A 89 6.45 7.30 38.78
N THR A 90 5.16 7.27 39.11
CA THR A 90 4.63 6.53 40.26
C THR A 90 3.67 5.45 39.79
N PRO A 91 3.93 4.16 40.07
CA PRO A 91 3.09 3.06 39.58
C PRO A 91 1.68 3.05 40.20
N ARG A 92 1.49 3.69 41.37
CA ARG A 92 0.18 3.90 42.02
C ARG A 92 0.18 5.19 42.82
N VAL A 93 -0.85 6.03 42.67
CA VAL A 93 -1.03 7.25 43.46
C VAL A 93 -1.60 6.87 44.84
N VAL A 94 -0.73 6.80 45.85
CA VAL A 94 -1.16 6.77 47.25
C VAL A 94 -1.38 8.22 47.68
N LYS A 95 -2.56 8.54 48.22
CA LYS A 95 -2.88 9.91 48.68
C LYS A 95 -1.82 10.39 49.67
N GLY A 96 -1.23 11.56 49.42
CA GLY A 96 -0.29 12.21 50.35
C GLY A 96 1.15 11.71 50.30
N VAL A 97 1.59 11.07 49.21
CA VAL A 97 3.00 10.73 49.00
C VAL A 97 3.82 11.96 48.60
N ARG A 98 5.01 12.08 49.19
CA ARG A 98 6.07 13.02 48.83
C ARG A 98 7.31 12.24 48.41
N PHE A 99 8.24 12.89 47.72
CA PHE A 99 9.47 12.27 47.25
C PHE A 99 10.67 12.93 47.92
N SER A 100 11.52 12.14 48.56
CA SER A 100 12.84 12.58 48.99
C SER A 100 13.86 12.26 47.92
N LEU A 101 14.59 13.30 47.52
CA LEU A 101 15.70 13.22 46.60
C LEU A 101 17.00 13.44 47.38
N ARG A 102 17.99 12.62 47.08
CA ARG A 102 19.36 12.75 47.58
C ARG A 102 20.31 12.71 46.40
N LEU A 103 20.99 13.82 46.15
CA LEU A 103 22.01 13.95 45.12
C LEU A 103 23.39 13.94 45.79
N THR A 104 24.23 13.00 45.41
CA THR A 104 25.61 12.88 45.88
C THR A 104 26.58 12.96 44.71
N SER A 105 27.71 13.65 44.88
CA SER A 105 28.82 13.67 43.93
C SER A 105 29.89 12.66 44.32
N GLY A 106 30.56 12.08 43.32
CA GLY A 106 31.59 11.04 43.51
C GLY A 106 31.02 9.63 43.70
N SER A 107 31.91 8.65 43.83
CA SER A 107 31.58 7.23 44.02
C SER A 107 32.29 6.63 45.23
N GLY A 108 31.68 5.61 45.85
CA GLY A 108 32.25 4.89 47.00
C GLY A 108 32.46 5.75 48.25
N GLU A 109 33.58 5.54 48.93
CA GLU A 109 33.95 6.24 50.18
C GLU A 109 34.24 7.74 50.00
N GLY A 110 34.45 8.20 48.77
CA GLY A 110 34.66 9.62 48.43
C GLY A 110 33.37 10.40 48.11
N SER A 111 32.19 9.81 48.34
CA SER A 111 30.92 10.43 47.99
C SER A 111 30.56 11.61 48.92
N ARG A 112 30.26 12.77 48.33
CA ARG A 112 29.85 13.98 49.05
C ARG A 112 28.40 14.30 48.77
N LEU A 113 27.63 14.62 49.80
CA LEU A 113 26.27 15.10 49.64
C LEU A 113 26.27 16.49 48.98
N VAL A 114 25.55 16.63 47.87
CA VAL A 114 25.40 17.88 47.13
C VAL A 114 24.14 18.59 47.60
N THR A 115 22.99 17.91 47.46
CA THR A 115 21.67 18.45 47.80
C THR A 115 20.72 17.34 48.26
N THR A 116 19.82 17.68 49.18
CA THR A 116 18.61 16.90 49.46
C THR A 116 17.38 17.76 49.24
N ALA A 117 16.32 17.20 48.67
CA ALA A 117 15.05 17.88 48.49
C ALA A 117 13.89 16.97 48.87
N ILE A 118 12.77 17.58 49.27
CA ILE A 118 11.48 16.90 49.42
C ILE A 118 10.47 17.65 48.57
N THR A 119 9.81 16.95 47.65
CA THR A 119 8.79 17.53 46.77
C THR A 119 7.53 16.68 46.74
N ALA A 120 6.38 17.29 46.44
CA ALA A 120 5.15 16.57 46.13
C ALA A 120 5.02 16.28 44.62
N ASP A 121 5.82 16.96 43.80
CA ASP A 121 5.84 16.83 42.34
C ASP A 121 6.63 15.59 41.91
N THR A 122 6.41 15.13 40.68
CA THR A 122 7.14 14.02 40.06
C THR A 122 8.35 14.47 39.24
N GLU A 123 8.78 15.72 39.46
CA GLU A 123 9.99 16.29 38.87
C GLU A 123 10.73 17.18 39.87
N HIS A 124 12.04 17.34 39.67
CA HIS A 124 12.86 18.23 40.46
C HIS A 124 14.03 18.77 39.65
N ARG A 125 14.43 20.02 39.91
CA ARG A 125 15.55 20.68 39.24
C ARG A 125 16.62 21.05 40.25
N SER A 126 17.85 20.64 39.99
CA SER A 126 19.05 21.05 40.72
C SER A 126 19.92 21.94 39.84
N SER A 127 20.40 23.06 40.38
CA SER A 127 21.24 24.05 39.69
C SER A 127 22.60 24.22 40.37
N GLY A 128 23.53 24.86 39.66
CA GLY A 128 24.87 25.14 40.19
C GLY A 128 25.73 23.88 40.39
N LEU A 129 25.49 22.83 39.62
CA LEU A 129 26.24 21.58 39.75
C LEU A 129 27.62 21.74 39.10
N PRO A 130 28.74 21.49 39.82
CA PRO A 130 30.06 21.48 39.22
C PRO A 130 30.26 20.30 38.26
N PRO A 131 31.30 20.30 37.41
CA PRO A 131 31.67 19.10 36.68
C PRO A 131 31.98 17.92 37.61
N GLY A 132 31.52 16.72 37.26
CA GLY A 132 31.74 15.51 38.06
C GLY A 132 30.73 14.39 37.83
N GLU A 133 30.93 13.32 38.58
CA GLU A 133 30.06 12.14 38.63
C GLU A 133 28.99 12.34 39.72
N TYR A 134 27.74 12.05 39.39
CA TYR A 134 26.61 12.21 40.29
C TYR A 134 25.79 10.93 40.41
N THR A 135 25.35 10.67 41.62
CA THR A 135 24.37 9.61 41.93
C THR A 135 23.15 10.26 42.55
N LEU A 136 21.99 10.03 41.94
CA LEU A 136 20.71 10.51 42.41
C LEU A 136 19.89 9.35 42.93
N THR A 137 19.43 9.48 44.17
CA THR A 137 18.49 8.53 44.79
C THR A 137 17.17 9.22 45.06
N VAL A 138 16.06 8.61 44.63
CA VAL A 138 14.69 9.09 44.87
C VAL A 138 13.91 8.04 45.66
N ARG A 139 13.26 8.46 46.75
CA ARG A 139 12.41 7.64 47.61
C ARG A 139 11.04 8.25 47.75
N ALA A 140 10.00 7.44 47.59
CA ALA A 140 8.64 7.83 47.93
C ALA A 140 8.42 7.74 49.46
N ILE A 141 7.75 8.73 50.04
CA ILE A 141 7.50 8.90 51.47
C ILE A 141 6.00 9.10 51.67
N ASN A 142 5.36 8.30 52.52
CA ASN A 142 3.95 8.52 52.86
C ASN A 142 3.76 9.57 53.96
N SER A 143 2.51 9.91 54.27
CA SER A 143 2.15 10.88 55.32
C SER A 143 2.62 10.51 56.74
N TYR A 144 3.02 9.25 56.97
CA TYR A 144 3.54 8.73 58.24
C TYR A 144 5.08 8.64 58.25
N GLY A 145 5.76 9.12 57.20
CA GLY A 145 7.22 9.11 57.11
C GLY A 145 7.85 7.77 56.72
N GLN A 146 7.04 6.76 56.38
CA GLN A 146 7.57 5.48 55.88
C GLN A 146 8.09 5.67 54.45
N GLN A 147 9.29 5.14 54.19
CA GLN A 147 9.98 5.28 52.92
C GLN A 147 9.86 4.00 52.09
N GLY A 148 9.54 4.15 50.81
CA GLY A 148 9.62 3.09 49.81
C GLY A 148 11.04 2.74 49.43
N GLU A 149 11.18 1.66 48.66
CA GLU A 149 12.45 1.24 48.07
C GLU A 149 13.05 2.37 47.20
N PRO A 150 14.37 2.64 47.30
CA PRO A 150 15.02 3.69 46.54
C PRO A 150 15.17 3.34 45.05
N ALA A 151 14.82 4.27 44.18
CA ALA A 151 15.30 4.26 42.80
C ALA A 151 16.59 5.08 42.73
N THR A 152 17.63 4.53 42.10
CA THR A 152 18.93 5.21 41.96
C THR A 152 19.34 5.26 40.50
N THR A 153 19.85 6.40 40.06
CA THR A 153 20.43 6.59 38.74
C THR A 153 21.72 7.42 38.84
N THR A 154 22.61 7.26 37.88
CA THR A 154 23.90 7.97 37.83
C THR A 154 23.98 8.80 36.57
N PHE A 155 24.55 10.00 36.67
CA PHE A 155 24.80 10.87 35.53
C PHE A 155 26.11 11.62 35.69
N ARG A 156 26.64 12.15 34.59
CA ARG A 156 27.96 12.79 34.54
C ARG A 156 27.83 14.19 33.95
N ILE A 157 28.60 15.12 34.50
CA ILE A 157 28.77 16.47 33.95
C ILE A 157 30.26 16.63 33.67
N ASN A 158 30.77 15.99 32.61
CA ASN A 158 32.19 16.05 32.27
C ASN A 158 32.35 16.39 30.78
N ALA A 159 33.51 16.97 30.44
CA ALA A 159 33.91 17.07 29.04
C ALA A 159 33.92 15.67 28.42
N PRO A 160 33.54 15.55 27.14
CA PRO A 160 33.38 14.24 26.53
C PRO A 160 34.75 13.56 26.36
N ALA A 161 34.76 12.24 26.36
CA ALA A 161 35.93 11.48 25.96
C ALA A 161 36.23 11.72 24.47
N VAL A 162 37.49 11.57 24.07
CA VAL A 162 37.86 11.57 22.65
C VAL A 162 37.16 10.43 21.90
N PRO A 163 36.93 10.54 20.57
CA PRO A 163 36.52 9.40 19.76
C PRO A 163 37.50 8.22 19.96
N ALA A 164 36.98 7.03 20.24
CA ALA A 164 37.80 5.84 20.43
C ALA A 164 38.34 5.31 19.10
N THR A 165 37.51 5.35 18.07
CA THR A 165 37.89 5.01 16.68
C THR A 165 37.20 5.96 15.71
N ILE A 166 37.80 6.12 14.53
CA ILE A 166 37.19 6.82 13.40
C ILE A 166 37.21 5.85 12.23
N GLU A 167 36.03 5.38 11.84
CA GLU A 167 35.87 4.48 10.68
C GLU A 167 35.89 5.34 9.41
N LEU A 168 36.79 5.01 8.48
CA LEU A 168 36.88 5.67 7.19
C LEU A 168 36.32 4.75 6.10
N THR A 169 35.30 5.22 5.39
CA THR A 169 34.72 4.52 4.24
C THR A 169 35.19 5.18 2.95
N PRO A 170 36.02 4.51 2.15
CA PRO A 170 36.50 5.06 0.87
C PRO A 170 35.42 4.96 -0.21
N GLY A 171 35.23 6.04 -0.97
CA GLY A 171 34.42 6.06 -2.19
C GLY A 171 35.19 6.62 -3.39
N TYR A 172 34.56 6.67 -4.56
CA TYR A 172 35.16 7.29 -5.74
C TYR A 172 35.23 8.82 -5.55
N PHE A 173 36.44 9.38 -5.56
CA PHE A 173 36.69 10.82 -5.30
C PHE A 173 36.07 11.35 -4.00
N GLN A 174 35.88 10.49 -3.00
CA GLN A 174 35.31 10.86 -1.71
C GLN A 174 35.78 9.94 -0.57
N ILE A 175 35.75 10.45 0.66
CA ILE A 175 36.01 9.68 1.90
C ILE A 175 34.98 10.11 2.94
N THR A 176 34.34 9.15 3.60
CA THR A 176 33.42 9.38 4.72
C THR A 176 34.08 8.99 6.03
N ALA A 177 34.05 9.87 7.03
CA ALA A 177 34.55 9.63 8.37
C ALA A 177 33.40 9.48 9.36
N VAL A 178 33.40 8.38 10.13
CA VAL A 178 32.38 8.04 11.14
C VAL A 178 33.08 7.77 12.48
N PRO A 179 33.03 8.72 13.44
CA PRO A 179 33.62 8.56 14.76
C PRO A 179 32.77 7.65 15.65
N ARG A 180 33.41 6.87 16.52
CA ARG A 180 32.76 5.99 17.51
C ARG A 180 33.33 6.25 18.90
N LEU A 181 32.46 6.30 19.91
CA LEU A 181 32.87 6.35 21.32
C LEU A 181 33.07 4.94 21.88
N ALA A 182 33.98 4.79 22.84
CA ALA A 182 34.15 3.53 23.57
C ALA A 182 32.92 3.18 24.43
N VAL A 183 32.24 4.20 24.96
CA VAL A 183 30.99 4.09 25.69
C VAL A 183 29.99 5.05 25.05
N TYR A 184 28.80 4.56 24.72
CA TYR A 184 27.76 5.39 24.13
C TYR A 184 27.37 6.53 25.07
N ASP A 185 27.45 7.76 24.58
CA ASP A 185 26.99 8.96 25.27
C ASP A 185 26.10 9.77 24.31
N PRO A 186 24.78 9.86 24.56
CA PRO A 186 23.84 10.55 23.68
C PRO A 186 24.01 12.06 23.68
N THR A 187 24.76 12.62 24.64
CA THR A 187 25.00 14.07 24.74
C THR A 187 26.15 14.55 23.86
N VAL A 188 26.90 13.61 23.27
CA VAL A 188 28.11 13.90 22.49
C VAL A 188 27.79 14.07 21.02
N GLN A 189 28.31 15.16 20.45
CA GLN A 189 28.41 15.39 19.02
C GLN A 189 29.88 15.38 18.60
N PHE A 190 30.17 15.33 17.30
CA PHE A 190 31.54 15.40 16.79
C PHE A 190 31.72 16.63 15.90
N GLU A 191 32.81 17.34 16.10
CA GLU A 191 33.28 18.39 15.19
C GLU A 191 34.37 17.81 14.28
N PHE A 192 34.34 18.15 12.99
CA PHE A 192 35.20 17.56 11.96
C PHE A 192 36.04 18.62 11.24
N TRP A 193 37.31 18.29 11.03
CA TRP A 193 38.26 19.06 10.25
C TRP A 193 38.95 18.16 9.23
N PHE A 194 39.36 18.78 8.13
CA PHE A 194 39.99 18.12 7.00
C PHE A 194 41.24 18.86 6.55
N SER A 195 42.30 18.11 6.27
CA SER A 195 43.53 18.63 5.68
C SER A 195 44.04 17.72 4.57
N GLU A 196 44.55 18.33 3.50
CA GLU A 196 45.24 17.62 2.41
C GLU A 196 46.67 17.22 2.78
N THR A 197 47.19 17.69 3.92
CA THR A 197 48.52 17.33 4.44
C THR A 197 48.46 17.11 5.95
N LYS A 198 49.31 16.22 6.46
CA LYS A 198 49.40 15.99 7.91
C LYS A 198 49.82 17.27 8.64
N ILE A 199 49.08 17.61 9.70
CA ILE A 199 49.43 18.69 10.61
C ILE A 199 50.34 18.13 11.71
N ALA A 200 51.51 18.75 11.90
CA ALA A 200 52.53 18.26 12.84
C ALA A 200 52.10 18.38 14.31
N ASP A 201 51.33 19.42 14.66
CA ASP A 201 50.78 19.65 16.00
C ASP A 201 49.27 19.82 15.95
N THR A 202 48.57 18.92 16.65
CA THR A 202 47.10 18.94 16.76
C THR A 202 46.52 20.24 17.33
N SER A 203 47.31 21.05 18.04
CA SER A 203 46.90 22.38 18.52
C SER A 203 46.62 23.37 17.39
N GLN A 204 47.24 23.16 16.22
CA GLN A 204 47.11 24.02 15.04
C GLN A 204 45.97 23.59 14.10
N VAL A 205 45.22 22.54 14.45
CA VAL A 205 44.12 22.01 13.60
C VAL A 205 43.08 23.09 13.31
N GLU A 206 42.71 23.90 14.29
CA GLU A 206 41.69 24.93 14.10
C GLU A 206 42.12 26.05 13.14
N THR A 207 43.42 26.28 12.99
CA THR A 207 43.99 27.33 12.13
C THR A 207 44.47 26.79 10.77
N SER A 208 44.89 25.52 10.71
CA SER A 208 45.55 24.94 9.55
C SER A 208 44.70 23.91 8.79
N ALA A 209 43.67 23.34 9.42
CA ALA A 209 42.72 22.44 8.75
C ALA A 209 41.41 23.17 8.41
N ARG A 210 40.73 22.71 7.36
CA ARG A 210 39.41 23.21 7.00
C ARG A 210 38.34 22.60 7.91
N TYR A 211 37.59 23.44 8.61
CA TYR A 211 36.41 23.01 9.35
C TYR A 211 35.31 22.52 8.39
N LEU A 212 34.78 21.31 8.63
CA LEU A 212 33.69 20.72 7.85
C LEU A 212 32.33 20.97 8.48
N GLY A 213 32.24 20.88 9.81
CA GLY A 213 31.01 21.08 10.57
C GLY A 213 30.89 20.14 11.77
N THR A 214 29.69 20.13 12.36
CA THR A 214 29.33 19.25 13.48
C THR A 214 28.32 18.19 13.01
N GLY A 215 28.47 16.94 13.45
CA GLY A 215 27.53 15.87 13.13
C GLY A 215 27.96 14.50 13.65
N SER A 216 27.30 13.44 13.18
CA SER A 216 27.66 12.05 13.46
C SER A 216 28.62 11.45 12.43
N GLN A 217 28.68 12.04 11.23
CA GLN A 217 29.60 11.67 10.16
C GLN A 217 29.81 12.85 9.21
N TRP A 218 30.90 12.84 8.46
CA TRP A 218 31.14 13.78 7.37
C TRP A 218 31.76 13.11 6.16
N THR A 219 31.35 13.55 4.97
CA THR A 219 31.93 13.11 3.70
C THR A 219 32.67 14.28 3.05
N VAL A 220 33.93 14.06 2.71
CA VAL A 220 34.71 14.99 1.88
C VAL A 220 34.77 14.44 0.48
N GLN A 221 34.38 15.26 -0.49
CA GLN A 221 34.33 14.92 -1.92
C GLN A 221 34.88 16.07 -2.76
N GLY A 222 35.37 15.77 -3.95
CA GLY A 222 35.72 16.78 -4.96
C GLY A 222 36.96 16.44 -5.78
N SER A 223 37.29 17.29 -6.75
CA SER A 223 38.37 17.09 -7.73
C SER A 223 39.77 16.97 -7.13
N ARG A 224 39.96 17.43 -5.88
CA ARG A 224 41.23 17.32 -5.14
C ARG A 224 41.37 15.99 -4.40
N ILE A 225 40.27 15.26 -4.17
CA ILE A 225 40.28 13.96 -3.50
C ILE A 225 40.61 12.89 -4.55
N LYS A 226 41.89 12.56 -4.68
CA LYS A 226 42.40 11.68 -5.73
C LYS A 226 42.79 10.29 -5.20
N PRO A 227 42.62 9.22 -6.00
CA PRO A 227 43.13 7.89 -5.68
C PRO A 227 44.61 7.91 -5.31
N GLY A 228 45.01 7.07 -4.36
CA GLY A 228 46.41 6.90 -3.96
C GLY A 228 47.03 8.10 -3.23
N THR A 229 46.23 9.05 -2.76
CA THR A 229 46.67 10.21 -1.96
C THR A 229 46.07 10.10 -0.56
N ASP A 230 46.90 10.25 0.47
CA ASP A 230 46.47 10.30 1.86
C ASP A 230 45.81 11.65 2.19
N PHE A 231 44.69 11.58 2.91
CA PHE A 231 44.01 12.75 3.44
C PHE A 231 43.80 12.58 4.94
N TRP A 232 43.87 13.68 5.68
CA TRP A 232 43.82 13.67 7.14
C TRP A 232 42.51 14.25 7.65
N PHE A 233 41.88 13.50 8.55
CA PHE A 233 40.72 13.93 9.32
C PHE A 233 41.13 14.14 10.77
N TYR A 234 40.70 15.26 11.32
CA TYR A 234 40.85 15.57 12.73
C TYR A 234 39.45 15.71 13.31
N VAL A 235 39.13 14.86 14.28
CA VAL A 235 37.81 14.82 14.88
C VAL A 235 37.94 14.94 16.39
N ARG A 236 37.06 15.72 17.00
CA ARG A 236 36.91 15.75 18.46
C ARG A 236 35.45 15.65 18.84
N SER A 237 35.20 15.03 19.99
CA SER A 237 33.91 15.01 20.65
C SER A 237 33.65 16.35 21.35
N VAL A 238 32.39 16.79 21.32
CA VAL A 238 31.89 18.00 21.96
C VAL A 238 30.56 17.73 22.64
N ASN A 239 30.33 18.33 23.80
CA ASN A 239 29.03 18.36 24.47
C ASN A 239 28.84 19.75 25.13
N LEU A 240 27.78 19.92 25.93
CA LEU A 240 27.52 21.17 26.65
C LEU A 240 28.58 21.54 27.69
N VAL A 241 29.39 20.58 28.15
CA VAL A 241 30.42 20.77 29.18
C VAL A 241 31.73 21.23 28.57
N GLY A 242 32.10 20.71 27.39
CA GLY A 242 33.32 21.11 26.72
C GLY A 242 33.67 20.28 25.51
N LYS A 243 34.95 20.35 25.13
CA LYS A 243 35.52 19.70 23.96
C LYS A 243 36.65 18.76 24.38
N SER A 244 36.71 17.61 23.74
CA SER A 244 37.83 16.67 23.89
C SER A 244 39.04 17.12 23.04
N ALA A 245 40.18 16.45 23.23
CA ALA A 245 41.33 16.60 22.33
C ALA A 245 41.01 16.05 20.92
N PHE A 246 41.80 16.47 19.93
CA PHE A 246 41.69 15.95 18.57
C PHE A 246 42.19 14.51 18.47
N VAL A 247 41.46 13.71 17.69
CA VAL A 247 41.91 12.40 17.20
C VAL A 247 42.19 12.55 15.72
N GLU A 248 43.40 12.16 15.32
CA GLU A 248 43.86 12.15 13.95
C GLU A 248 43.61 10.77 13.33
N VAL A 249 43.10 10.75 12.10
CA VAL A 249 43.10 9.57 11.25
C VAL A 249 43.42 9.97 9.80
N SER A 250 44.16 9.13 9.09
CA SER A 250 44.40 9.29 7.65
C SER A 250 43.68 8.20 6.86
N GLY A 251 43.19 8.55 5.68
CA GLY A 251 42.65 7.57 4.74
C GLY A 251 42.76 8.04 3.29
N GLN A 252 42.59 7.10 2.39
CA GLN A 252 42.59 7.33 0.95
C GLN A 252 41.18 7.10 0.39
N PRO A 253 40.78 7.80 -0.68
CA PRO A 253 39.60 7.41 -1.43
C PRO A 253 39.86 6.05 -2.11
N SER A 254 38.83 5.47 -2.74
CA SER A 254 39.01 4.21 -3.46
C SER A 254 40.18 4.32 -4.44
N ASN A 255 41.02 3.29 -4.50
CA ASN A 255 42.11 3.14 -5.47
C ASN A 255 41.88 1.95 -6.41
N ASP A 256 40.63 1.53 -6.55
CA ASP A 256 40.21 0.46 -7.45
C ASP A 256 40.13 0.98 -8.89
N GLY A 257 41.20 0.76 -9.65
CA GLY A 257 41.30 1.19 -11.05
C GLY A 257 40.23 0.59 -11.96
N GLU A 258 39.81 -0.66 -11.72
CA GLU A 258 38.76 -1.30 -12.51
C GLU A 258 37.40 -0.68 -12.20
N GLY A 259 37.11 -0.45 -10.92
CA GLY A 259 35.92 0.26 -10.47
C GLY A 259 35.82 1.70 -11.02
N TYR A 260 36.94 2.43 -11.13
CA TYR A 260 36.94 3.75 -11.79
C TYR A 260 36.63 3.65 -13.28
N LEU A 261 37.16 2.64 -13.98
CA LEU A 261 36.87 2.44 -15.41
C LEU A 261 35.38 2.15 -15.63
N GLU A 262 34.76 1.34 -14.77
CA GLU A 262 33.33 1.08 -14.81
C GLU A 262 32.50 2.34 -14.50
N PHE A 263 32.86 3.07 -13.43
CA PHE A 263 32.22 4.34 -13.07
C PHE A 263 32.26 5.34 -14.23
N PHE A 264 33.42 5.51 -14.86
CA PHE A 264 33.56 6.40 -16.02
C PHE A 264 32.83 5.86 -17.24
N ARG A 265 32.84 4.55 -17.51
CA ARG A 265 32.08 3.95 -18.60
C ARG A 265 30.59 4.24 -18.48
N GLU A 266 30.03 4.11 -17.28
CA GLU A 266 28.62 4.44 -17.03
C GLU A 266 28.34 5.94 -17.24
N LYS A 267 29.19 6.81 -16.68
CA LYS A 267 29.04 8.27 -16.82
C LYS A 267 29.19 8.75 -18.25
N ILE A 268 30.16 8.19 -18.99
CA ILE A 268 30.38 8.46 -20.41
C ILE A 268 29.19 7.92 -21.21
N GLY A 269 28.77 6.67 -20.99
CA GLY A 269 27.66 6.03 -21.69
C GLY A 269 26.31 6.76 -21.56
N LYS A 270 26.11 7.56 -20.51
CA LYS A 270 24.91 8.39 -20.32
C LYS A 270 24.93 9.73 -21.07
N LEU A 271 26.04 10.11 -21.70
CA LEU A 271 26.15 11.34 -22.48
C LEU A 271 25.73 11.08 -23.94
N HIS A 272 25.01 12.02 -24.55
CA HIS A 272 24.62 11.98 -25.97
C HIS A 272 25.81 11.76 -26.92
N LEU A 273 27.00 12.23 -26.50
CA LEU A 273 28.24 12.09 -27.25
C LEU A 273 28.75 10.63 -27.28
N ALA A 274 28.52 9.86 -26.21
CA ALA A 274 28.80 8.43 -26.23
C ALA A 274 27.77 7.67 -27.05
N GLN A 275 26.50 8.07 -27.03
CA GLN A 275 25.47 7.48 -27.87
C GLN A 275 25.80 7.64 -29.37
N GLY A 276 26.19 8.85 -29.80
CA GLY A 276 26.65 9.10 -31.17
C GLY A 276 27.98 8.41 -31.50
N LEU A 277 28.88 8.24 -30.52
CA LEU A 277 30.12 7.48 -30.73
C LEU A 277 29.86 5.97 -30.83
N TRP A 278 28.92 5.43 -30.02
CA TRP A 278 28.48 4.04 -30.11
C TRP A 278 27.76 3.78 -31.42
N GLU A 279 26.91 4.68 -31.90
CA GLU A 279 26.30 4.59 -33.25
C GLU A 279 27.34 4.63 -34.38
N LEU A 280 28.44 5.40 -34.22
CA LEU A 280 29.54 5.44 -35.19
C LEU A 280 30.49 4.23 -35.12
N ILE A 281 30.59 3.57 -33.96
CA ILE A 281 31.46 2.40 -33.73
C ILE A 281 30.69 1.09 -33.90
N ASP A 282 29.36 1.09 -33.78
CA ASP A 282 28.52 -0.10 -33.91
C ASP A 282 28.49 -0.58 -35.36
N ASN A 283 29.49 -1.40 -35.68
CA ASN A 283 29.62 -2.13 -36.93
C ASN A 283 28.62 -3.30 -37.02
N SER A 284 27.54 -3.32 -36.22
CA SER A 284 26.46 -4.30 -36.33
C SER A 284 25.84 -4.30 -37.73
N GLN A 285 25.64 -3.12 -38.32
CA GLN A 285 25.21 -2.99 -39.71
C GLN A 285 26.20 -3.63 -40.68
N LEU A 286 27.51 -3.44 -40.47
CA LEU A 286 28.53 -4.07 -41.32
C LEU A 286 28.53 -5.60 -41.16
N ALA A 287 28.25 -6.12 -39.96
CA ALA A 287 28.14 -7.55 -39.71
C ALA A 287 26.92 -8.17 -40.42
N ASP A 288 25.78 -7.49 -40.38
CA ASP A 288 24.56 -7.89 -41.08
C ASP A 288 24.74 -7.78 -42.60
N GLU A 289 25.33 -6.69 -43.11
CA GLU A 289 25.68 -6.51 -44.52
C GLU A 289 26.67 -7.58 -45.00
N MET A 290 27.65 -7.96 -44.18
CA MET A 290 28.58 -9.06 -44.50
C MET A 290 27.91 -10.43 -44.46
N ALA A 291 26.94 -10.65 -43.56
CA ALA A 291 26.16 -11.88 -43.52
C ALA A 291 25.24 -11.99 -44.74
N GLU A 292 24.57 -10.90 -45.10
CA GLU A 292 23.72 -10.76 -46.28
C GLU A 292 24.54 -10.96 -47.56
N MET A 293 25.68 -10.29 -47.68
CA MET A 293 26.61 -10.46 -48.80
C MET A 293 27.11 -11.89 -48.92
N LYS A 294 27.36 -12.58 -47.80
CA LYS A 294 27.75 -14.00 -47.80
C LYS A 294 26.61 -14.91 -48.25
N THR A 295 25.37 -14.63 -47.88
CA THR A 295 24.19 -15.34 -48.39
C THR A 295 24.00 -15.07 -49.88
N THR A 296 24.08 -13.82 -50.33
CA THR A 296 23.99 -13.45 -51.74
C THR A 296 25.09 -14.12 -52.56
N ILE A 297 26.36 -14.09 -52.11
CA ILE A 297 27.45 -14.79 -52.80
C ILE A 297 27.20 -16.30 -52.87
N THR A 298 26.61 -16.90 -51.84
CA THR A 298 26.29 -18.33 -51.81
C THR A 298 25.13 -18.66 -52.74
N GLU A 299 24.08 -17.85 -52.75
CA GLU A 299 22.93 -17.98 -53.64
C GLU A 299 23.34 -17.74 -55.09
N THR A 300 24.05 -16.66 -55.39
CA THR A 300 24.62 -16.38 -56.72
C THR A 300 25.55 -17.50 -57.17
N ARG A 301 26.37 -18.09 -56.27
CA ARG A 301 27.19 -19.26 -56.61
C ARG A 301 26.34 -20.49 -56.93
N ASN A 302 25.28 -20.74 -56.17
CA ASN A 302 24.38 -21.85 -56.40
C ASN A 302 23.57 -21.66 -57.69
N GLU A 303 23.11 -20.45 -57.97
CA GLU A 303 22.46 -20.06 -59.21
C GLU A 303 23.40 -20.17 -60.40
N ILE A 304 24.65 -19.71 -60.29
CA ILE A 304 25.68 -19.90 -61.32
C ILE A 304 25.93 -21.39 -61.53
N THR A 305 26.05 -22.18 -60.46
CA THR A 305 26.31 -23.62 -60.57
C THR A 305 25.13 -24.34 -61.21
N GLN A 306 23.90 -23.99 -60.82
CA GLN A 306 22.67 -24.57 -61.36
C GLN A 306 22.42 -24.11 -62.79
N THR A 307 22.70 -22.85 -63.11
CA THR A 307 22.56 -22.29 -64.46
C THR A 307 23.62 -22.89 -65.35
N VAL A 308 24.90 -22.94 -64.96
CA VAL A 308 25.96 -23.59 -65.74
C VAL A 308 25.65 -25.08 -65.93
N SER A 309 25.18 -25.79 -64.90
CA SER A 309 24.81 -27.21 -65.03
C SER A 309 23.61 -27.40 -65.96
N LYS A 310 22.54 -26.61 -65.81
CA LYS A 310 21.38 -26.63 -66.69
C LYS A 310 21.72 -26.17 -68.10
N THR A 311 22.60 -25.20 -68.28
CA THR A 311 23.06 -24.73 -69.59
C THR A 311 23.97 -25.76 -70.23
N LEU A 312 24.77 -26.52 -69.48
CA LEU A 312 25.59 -27.61 -70.00
C LEU A 312 24.73 -28.84 -70.37
N GLU A 313 23.74 -29.19 -69.53
CA GLU A 313 22.74 -30.22 -69.81
C GLU A 313 21.85 -29.84 -70.99
N ASN A 314 21.36 -28.60 -71.01
CA ASN A 314 20.59 -28.05 -72.12
C ASN A 314 21.46 -27.92 -73.36
N GLN A 315 22.73 -27.50 -73.32
CA GLN A 315 23.61 -27.48 -74.49
C GLN A 315 23.91 -28.89 -75.00
N SER A 316 24.04 -29.88 -74.13
CA SER A 316 24.15 -31.29 -74.52
C SER A 316 22.87 -31.79 -75.21
N ALA A 317 21.69 -31.49 -74.64
CA ALA A 317 20.39 -31.87 -75.20
C ALA A 317 20.03 -31.07 -76.47
N ILE A 318 20.37 -29.77 -76.50
CA ILE A 318 20.22 -28.84 -77.61
C ILE A 318 21.23 -29.16 -78.71
N ILE A 319 22.44 -29.68 -78.47
CA ILE A 319 23.32 -30.14 -79.55
C ILE A 319 22.75 -31.42 -80.19
N GLN A 320 22.07 -32.28 -79.41
CA GLN A 320 21.33 -33.44 -79.94
C GLN A 320 20.00 -33.07 -80.62
N GLN A 321 19.32 -32.01 -80.15
CA GLN A 321 18.10 -31.48 -80.76
C GLN A 321 18.37 -30.52 -81.93
N ILE A 322 19.40 -29.68 -81.93
CA ILE A 322 19.80 -28.80 -83.05
C ILE A 322 20.18 -29.65 -84.26
N GLN A 323 20.86 -30.79 -84.06
CA GLN A 323 21.09 -31.75 -85.14
C GLN A 323 19.80 -32.42 -85.67
N ARG A 324 18.69 -32.43 -84.90
CA ARG A 324 17.40 -33.01 -85.30
C ARG A 324 16.32 -31.99 -85.67
N VAL A 325 16.40 -30.75 -85.20
CA VAL A 325 15.36 -29.71 -85.26
C VAL A 325 15.74 -28.59 -86.24
N GLN A 326 17.04 -28.32 -86.49
CA GLN A 326 17.41 -27.48 -87.64
C GLN A 326 17.12 -28.16 -89.00
N LYS A 327 16.77 -29.45 -89.01
CA LYS A 327 16.33 -30.14 -90.23
C LYS A 327 14.83 -30.01 -90.50
N ASP A 328 14.01 -29.63 -89.50
CA ASP A 328 12.56 -29.86 -89.58
C ASP A 328 11.67 -28.65 -89.26
N THR A 329 12.17 -27.43 -89.02
CA THR A 329 11.22 -26.31 -88.83
C THR A 329 11.77 -24.95 -89.25
N ASN A 330 11.26 -24.51 -90.40
CA ASN A 330 11.27 -23.14 -90.89
C ASN A 330 10.60 -22.19 -89.88
N ASP A 331 11.17 -21.00 -89.73
CA ASP A 331 10.65 -19.82 -89.04
C ASP A 331 9.11 -19.71 -88.98
N ASP A 332 8.52 -19.89 -87.78
CA ASP A 332 7.37 -19.13 -87.23
C ASP A 332 6.74 -19.85 -86.02
N LEU A 333 6.62 -19.18 -84.86
CA LEU A 333 5.36 -19.13 -84.07
C LEU A 333 5.50 -18.22 -82.83
N ALA A 334 4.66 -17.19 -82.77
CA ALA A 334 4.43 -16.34 -81.60
C ALA A 334 3.19 -16.81 -80.79
N ALA A 335 3.29 -16.68 -79.46
CA ALA A 335 2.25 -16.75 -78.40
C ALA A 335 1.59 -18.13 -78.07
N LEU A 336 1.74 -18.58 -76.81
CA LEU A 336 1.12 -19.78 -76.22
C LEU A 336 0.33 -19.43 -74.94
N TYR A 337 -0.94 -19.84 -74.87
CA TYR A 337 -1.69 -20.03 -73.61
C TYR A 337 -1.63 -21.52 -73.21
N MET A 338 -1.49 -21.88 -71.93
CA MET A 338 -1.54 -23.28 -71.46
C MET A 338 -2.49 -23.47 -70.27
N LEU A 339 -3.58 -24.23 -70.50
CA LEU A 339 -4.44 -24.78 -69.45
C LEU A 339 -4.05 -26.23 -69.19
N LYS A 340 -3.57 -26.55 -67.99
CA LYS A 340 -3.18 -27.94 -67.64
C LYS A 340 -4.32 -28.61 -66.87
N VAL A 341 -4.92 -29.64 -67.45
CA VAL A 341 -5.99 -30.44 -66.82
C VAL A 341 -5.41 -31.77 -66.33
N GLN A 342 -5.73 -32.17 -65.10
CA GLN A 342 -5.41 -33.49 -64.54
C GLN A 342 -6.68 -34.17 -64.02
N LYS A 343 -6.55 -35.43 -63.60
CA LYS A 343 -7.63 -36.19 -62.97
C LYS A 343 -7.23 -36.53 -61.54
N THR A 344 -8.16 -36.41 -60.60
CA THR A 344 -7.98 -36.92 -59.23
C THR A 344 -7.84 -38.45 -59.25
N LYS A 345 -7.41 -39.06 -58.13
CA LYS A 345 -7.37 -40.53 -57.97
C LYS A 345 -8.73 -41.22 -58.26
N ASN A 346 -9.84 -40.47 -58.13
CA ASN A 346 -11.20 -40.96 -58.37
C ASN A 346 -11.75 -40.59 -59.77
N GLY A 347 -10.88 -40.15 -60.70
CA GLY A 347 -11.23 -39.90 -62.10
C GLY A 347 -11.92 -38.57 -62.42
N ILE A 348 -12.21 -37.74 -61.42
CA ILE A 348 -12.83 -36.43 -61.61
C ILE A 348 -11.79 -35.48 -62.22
N PRO A 349 -12.06 -34.87 -63.40
CA PRO A 349 -11.16 -33.91 -64.02
C PRO A 349 -11.13 -32.60 -63.23
N TYR A 350 -9.95 -32.03 -63.04
CA TYR A 350 -9.76 -30.71 -62.44
C TYR A 350 -8.64 -29.96 -63.16
N VAL A 351 -8.67 -28.63 -63.10
CA VAL A 351 -7.61 -27.79 -63.63
C VAL A 351 -6.44 -27.82 -62.65
N ALA A 352 -5.31 -28.38 -63.09
CA ALA A 352 -4.08 -28.54 -62.30
C ALA A 352 -3.11 -27.35 -62.44
N GLY A 353 -3.40 -26.41 -63.34
CA GLY A 353 -2.65 -25.16 -63.47
C GLY A 353 -3.27 -24.23 -64.50
N ILE A 354 -3.30 -22.95 -64.18
CA ILE A 354 -3.65 -21.84 -65.08
C ILE A 354 -2.40 -20.96 -65.17
N GLY A 355 -1.79 -20.86 -66.36
CA GLY A 355 -0.72 -19.90 -66.62
C GLY A 355 -1.27 -18.70 -67.38
N ALA A 356 -1.20 -17.51 -66.80
CA ALA A 356 -1.59 -16.25 -67.44
C ALA A 356 -0.47 -15.22 -67.25
N GLY A 357 0.16 -14.83 -68.37
CA GLY A 357 1.14 -13.75 -68.42
C GLY A 357 0.91 -12.93 -69.69
N ILE A 358 0.76 -11.62 -69.52
CA ILE A 358 0.94 -10.64 -70.59
C ILE A 358 2.02 -9.69 -70.07
N GLU A 359 3.08 -9.51 -70.85
CA GLU A 359 4.08 -8.48 -70.59
C GLU A 359 3.55 -7.15 -71.15
N ASP A 360 3.51 -6.12 -70.31
CA ASP A 360 3.28 -4.74 -70.73
C ASP A 360 4.62 -4.05 -71.07
N THR A 361 4.55 -3.01 -71.88
CA THR A 361 5.65 -2.35 -72.59
C THR A 361 6.63 -1.60 -71.68
N ASP A 362 6.41 -1.56 -70.35
CA ASP A 362 7.24 -0.82 -69.38
C ASP A 362 7.89 -1.71 -68.29
N GLY A 363 8.01 -3.02 -68.52
CA GLY A 363 8.90 -3.90 -67.73
C GLY A 363 8.44 -4.22 -66.29
N GLN A 364 7.17 -3.98 -65.95
CA GLN A 364 6.55 -4.48 -64.73
C GLN A 364 5.57 -5.62 -65.06
N PRO A 365 5.76 -6.84 -64.51
CA PRO A 365 4.83 -7.94 -64.74
C PRO A 365 3.50 -7.70 -64.00
N LEU A 366 2.41 -7.49 -64.74
CA LEU A 366 1.05 -7.41 -64.20
C LEU A 366 0.28 -8.72 -64.48
N SER A 367 0.58 -9.78 -63.72
CA SER A 367 -0.21 -11.01 -63.75
C SER A 367 -1.37 -10.94 -62.74
N ASN A 368 -2.58 -10.68 -63.21
CA ASN A 368 -3.81 -10.76 -62.40
C ASN A 368 -4.62 -12.00 -62.79
N ILE A 369 -5.02 -12.82 -61.80
CA ILE A 369 -6.03 -13.87 -61.97
C ILE A 369 -7.35 -13.34 -61.40
N LEU A 370 -8.23 -12.88 -62.28
CA LEU A 370 -9.58 -12.44 -61.92
C LEU A 370 -10.56 -13.61 -62.05
N LEU A 371 -11.19 -14.00 -60.94
CA LEU A 371 -12.19 -15.07 -60.89
C LEU A 371 -13.56 -14.46 -60.59
N LEU A 372 -14.45 -14.41 -61.58
CA LEU A 372 -15.88 -14.18 -61.34
C LEU A 372 -16.54 -15.52 -61.02
N ALA A 373 -16.90 -15.72 -59.75
CA ALA A 373 -17.61 -16.92 -59.31
C ALA A 373 -18.54 -16.60 -58.13
N ASP A 374 -19.70 -17.28 -58.08
CA ASP A 374 -20.65 -17.15 -56.95
C ASP A 374 -20.08 -17.73 -55.64
N ARG A 375 -19.10 -18.63 -55.74
CA ARG A 375 -18.45 -19.30 -54.62
C ARG A 375 -17.03 -19.74 -55.00
N ILE A 376 -16.05 -19.38 -54.18
CA ILE A 376 -14.66 -19.88 -54.28
C ILE A 376 -14.36 -20.70 -53.02
N ALA A 377 -13.87 -21.92 -53.18
CA ALA A 377 -13.53 -22.80 -52.07
C ALA A 377 -12.20 -23.50 -52.31
N MET A 378 -11.30 -23.50 -51.33
CA MET A 378 -10.06 -24.27 -51.37
C MET A 378 -10.22 -25.55 -50.55
N ILE A 379 -9.94 -26.70 -51.15
CA ILE A 379 -10.07 -28.03 -50.53
C ILE A 379 -8.73 -28.74 -50.70
N ASN A 380 -8.24 -29.42 -49.66
CA ASN A 380 -7.08 -30.31 -49.79
C ASN A 380 -7.56 -31.71 -50.21
N PRO A 381 -7.24 -32.20 -51.41
CA PRO A 381 -7.71 -33.50 -51.90
C PRO A 381 -6.94 -34.70 -51.33
N GLU A 382 -5.81 -34.51 -50.64
CA GLU A 382 -4.93 -35.62 -50.23
C GLU A 382 -5.53 -36.54 -49.15
N ASP A 383 -6.44 -36.03 -48.31
CA ASP A 383 -6.94 -36.76 -47.12
C ASP A 383 -8.40 -37.23 -47.23
N GLY A 384 -9.07 -37.05 -48.37
CA GLY A 384 -10.50 -37.38 -48.52
C GLY A 384 -11.45 -36.47 -47.72
N ASN A 385 -10.93 -35.45 -47.04
CA ASN A 385 -11.70 -34.43 -46.33
C ASN A 385 -12.34 -33.46 -47.34
N THR A 386 -13.67 -33.43 -47.40
CA THR A 386 -14.44 -32.55 -48.29
C THR A 386 -14.74 -31.18 -47.69
N THR A 387 -14.32 -30.94 -46.45
CA THR A 387 -14.51 -29.66 -45.76
C THR A 387 -13.53 -28.63 -46.33
N PRO A 388 -14.00 -27.52 -46.90
CA PRO A 388 -13.10 -26.49 -47.42
C PRO A 388 -12.24 -25.84 -46.32
N LEU A 389 -10.99 -25.54 -46.64
CA LEU A 389 -10.06 -24.75 -45.83
C LEU A 389 -10.55 -23.31 -45.67
N PHE A 390 -11.02 -22.71 -46.78
CA PHE A 390 -11.80 -21.48 -46.77
C PHE A 390 -12.85 -21.47 -47.88
N VAL A 391 -13.91 -20.68 -47.69
CA VAL A 391 -14.97 -20.42 -48.67
C VAL A 391 -15.26 -18.93 -48.75
N ALA A 392 -15.09 -18.32 -49.92
CA ALA A 392 -15.62 -16.99 -50.21
C ALA A 392 -16.99 -17.13 -50.89
N GLN A 393 -18.05 -16.65 -50.25
CA GLN A 393 -19.42 -16.69 -50.77
C GLN A 393 -20.24 -15.56 -50.17
N GLY A 394 -20.99 -14.82 -50.99
CA GLY A 394 -21.95 -13.81 -50.52
C GLY A 394 -21.34 -12.74 -49.59
N ASN A 395 -20.31 -12.02 -50.05
CA ASN A 395 -19.55 -11.02 -49.29
C ASN A 395 -18.93 -11.51 -47.97
N GLN A 396 -18.88 -12.82 -47.75
CA GLN A 396 -18.33 -13.42 -46.55
C GLN A 396 -17.21 -14.40 -46.91
N LEU A 397 -16.20 -14.46 -46.04
CA LEU A 397 -15.12 -15.43 -46.09
C LEU A 397 -15.21 -16.31 -44.85
N PHE A 398 -15.53 -17.59 -45.06
CA PHE A 398 -15.58 -18.62 -44.02
C PHE A 398 -14.23 -19.32 -43.98
N MET A 399 -13.59 -19.40 -42.81
CA MET A 399 -12.30 -20.06 -42.62
C MET A 399 -12.44 -21.21 -41.61
N ASN A 400 -11.83 -22.34 -41.93
CA ASN A 400 -11.73 -23.48 -41.03
C ASN A 400 -10.54 -23.31 -40.06
N ASP A 401 -10.60 -23.86 -38.86
CA ASP A 401 -9.52 -23.77 -37.87
C ASP A 401 -8.24 -24.51 -38.29
N VAL A 402 -8.37 -25.52 -39.17
CA VAL A 402 -7.24 -26.20 -39.82
C VAL A 402 -6.45 -25.23 -40.72
N PHE A 403 -7.11 -24.22 -41.30
CA PHE A 403 -6.46 -23.23 -42.16
C PHE A 403 -5.73 -22.14 -41.36
N LEU A 404 -6.31 -21.64 -40.27
CA LEU A 404 -5.73 -20.56 -39.47
C LEU A 404 -5.85 -20.84 -37.96
N LYS A 405 -4.76 -21.34 -37.35
CA LYS A 405 -4.68 -21.57 -35.89
C LYS A 405 -4.26 -20.34 -35.08
N ARG A 406 -3.45 -19.46 -35.66
CA ARG A 406 -2.96 -18.23 -35.03
C ARG A 406 -2.87 -17.14 -36.08
N LEU A 407 -3.37 -15.95 -35.76
CA LEU A 407 -3.25 -14.76 -36.58
C LEU A 407 -2.24 -13.81 -35.93
N PHE A 408 -1.17 -13.48 -36.65
CA PHE A 408 -0.26 -12.40 -36.30
C PHE A 408 -0.48 -11.27 -37.30
N ALA A 409 -1.11 -10.19 -36.85
CA ALA A 409 -1.46 -9.06 -37.69
C ALA A 409 -1.04 -7.76 -37.03
N VAL A 410 -0.49 -6.84 -37.82
CA VAL A 410 -0.07 -5.49 -37.37
C VAL A 410 -1.30 -4.62 -37.08
N SER A 411 -2.42 -4.87 -37.78
CA SER A 411 -3.71 -4.27 -37.46
C SER A 411 -4.87 -5.17 -37.90
N ILE A 412 -6.00 -5.06 -37.21
CA ILE A 412 -7.27 -5.71 -37.57
C ILE A 412 -8.36 -4.68 -37.34
N THR A 413 -9.11 -4.29 -38.38
CA THR A 413 -10.16 -3.27 -38.27
C THR A 413 -11.43 -3.75 -38.96
N SER A 414 -12.55 -3.76 -38.24
CA SER A 414 -13.87 -4.01 -38.83
C SER A 414 -14.28 -2.85 -39.74
N SER A 415 -15.04 -3.12 -40.81
CA SER A 415 -15.39 -2.13 -41.84
C SER A 415 -16.32 -0.98 -41.41
N ALA A 416 -16.83 -0.96 -40.17
CA ALA A 416 -17.69 0.11 -39.67
C ALA A 416 -16.90 1.42 -39.39
N ASN A 417 -17.59 2.57 -39.44
CA ASN A 417 -17.02 3.86 -39.05
C ASN A 417 -17.90 4.55 -37.99
N PRO A 418 -17.44 4.66 -36.72
CA PRO A 418 -16.21 4.07 -36.18
C PRO A 418 -16.26 2.53 -36.12
N PRO A 419 -15.10 1.85 -36.14
CA PRO A 419 -15.05 0.39 -36.14
C PRO A 419 -15.62 -0.19 -34.84
N THR A 420 -16.40 -1.26 -34.98
CA THR A 420 -16.92 -2.06 -33.85
C THR A 420 -15.80 -2.83 -33.17
N PHE A 421 -14.82 -3.30 -33.95
CA PHE A 421 -13.60 -3.94 -33.47
C PHE A 421 -12.38 -3.35 -34.17
N SER A 422 -11.36 -2.91 -33.42
CA SER A 422 -10.07 -2.51 -33.98
C SER A 422 -8.90 -2.89 -33.07
N LEU A 423 -7.84 -3.44 -33.66
CA LEU A 423 -6.51 -3.59 -33.09
C LEU A 423 -5.56 -2.76 -33.94
N THR A 424 -4.91 -1.77 -33.35
CA THR A 424 -3.98 -0.88 -34.06
C THR A 424 -2.52 -1.28 -33.84
N PRO A 425 -1.59 -0.85 -34.71
CA PRO A 425 -0.16 -1.16 -34.57
C PRO A 425 0.45 -0.70 -33.25
N GLU A 426 -0.06 0.40 -32.69
CA GLU A 426 0.33 0.93 -31.38
C GLU A 426 -0.28 0.17 -30.18
N GLY A 427 -0.93 -0.98 -30.41
CA GLY A 427 -1.42 -1.88 -29.36
C GLY A 427 -2.77 -1.49 -28.76
N ARG A 428 -3.53 -0.59 -29.39
CA ARG A 428 -4.86 -0.20 -28.90
C ARG A 428 -5.92 -1.17 -29.38
N LEU A 429 -6.59 -1.82 -28.42
CA LEU A 429 -7.77 -2.67 -28.67
C LEU A 429 -9.06 -1.88 -28.40
N THR A 430 -9.95 -1.81 -29.39
CA THR A 430 -11.32 -1.28 -29.23
C THR A 430 -12.30 -2.39 -29.60
N ALA A 431 -13.25 -2.70 -28.70
CA ALA A 431 -14.35 -3.62 -28.96
C ALA A 431 -15.64 -3.02 -28.40
N ARG A 432 -16.61 -2.72 -29.28
CA ARG A 432 -17.92 -2.16 -28.93
C ARG A 432 -18.96 -3.27 -28.91
N ASN A 433 -19.82 -3.27 -27.90
CA ASN A 433 -20.89 -4.27 -27.71
C ASN A 433 -20.37 -5.72 -27.70
N ALA A 434 -19.18 -5.95 -27.14
CA ALA A 434 -18.62 -7.28 -27.01
C ALA A 434 -19.33 -8.06 -25.89
N ASP A 435 -19.87 -9.23 -26.22
CA ASP A 435 -20.29 -10.23 -25.23
C ASP A 435 -19.09 -11.14 -24.91
N ILE A 436 -18.61 -11.07 -23.66
CA ILE A 436 -17.48 -11.88 -23.18
C ILE A 436 -18.04 -12.90 -22.21
N SER A 437 -18.37 -14.08 -22.73
CA SER A 437 -18.94 -15.20 -21.96
C SER A 437 -17.91 -15.99 -21.15
N GLY A 438 -16.62 -15.72 -21.34
CA GLY A 438 -15.50 -16.30 -20.60
C GLY A 438 -14.94 -15.36 -19.52
N ASN A 439 -13.62 -15.39 -19.31
CA ASN A 439 -12.92 -14.48 -18.42
C ASN A 439 -11.93 -13.59 -19.18
N VAL A 440 -11.83 -12.32 -18.78
CA VAL A 440 -10.72 -11.45 -19.20
C VAL A 440 -9.58 -11.63 -18.18
N ASN A 441 -8.43 -12.12 -18.64
CA ASN A 441 -7.25 -12.31 -17.78
C ASN A 441 -6.15 -11.32 -18.16
N ALA A 442 -5.79 -10.42 -17.24
CA ALA A 442 -4.69 -9.48 -17.40
C ALA A 442 -3.52 -9.94 -16.51
N ASN A 443 -2.56 -10.68 -17.08
CA ASN A 443 -1.43 -11.25 -16.33
C ASN A 443 -0.42 -10.18 -15.86
N SER A 444 -0.46 -8.97 -16.44
CA SER A 444 0.38 -7.83 -16.08
C SER A 444 -0.24 -6.53 -16.61
N GLY A 445 -0.28 -5.47 -15.81
CA GLY A 445 -0.75 -4.13 -16.23
C GLY A 445 -1.71 -3.46 -15.25
N THR A 446 -2.18 -2.25 -15.60
CA THR A 446 -3.15 -1.46 -14.82
C THR A 446 -4.43 -1.27 -15.62
N LEU A 447 -5.60 -1.47 -15.00
CA LEU A 447 -6.88 -1.09 -15.58
C LEU A 447 -7.26 0.32 -15.08
N ASN A 448 -7.39 1.28 -15.99
CA ASN A 448 -7.75 2.66 -15.67
C ASN A 448 -9.14 2.98 -16.23
N ASN A 449 -9.91 3.81 -15.51
CA ASN A 449 -11.27 4.24 -15.89
C ASN A 449 -12.24 3.08 -16.16
N VAL A 450 -12.23 2.07 -15.28
CA VAL A 450 -13.18 0.95 -15.35
C VAL A 450 -14.51 1.36 -14.73
N THR A 451 -15.56 1.41 -15.55
CA THR A 451 -16.94 1.60 -15.09
C THR A 451 -17.69 0.28 -15.19
N ILE A 452 -18.29 -0.17 -14.08
CA ILE A 452 -19.22 -1.30 -14.05
C ILE A 452 -20.62 -0.71 -13.88
N ASN A 453 -21.44 -0.77 -14.94
CA ASN A 453 -22.76 -0.14 -14.95
C ASN A 453 -23.80 -0.89 -14.10
N GLU A 454 -23.53 -2.15 -13.78
CA GLU A 454 -24.42 -3.00 -12.99
C GLU A 454 -23.68 -3.58 -11.77
N ASN A 455 -23.88 -4.85 -11.46
CA ASN A 455 -23.35 -5.47 -10.26
C ASN A 455 -21.95 -6.03 -10.48
N CYS A 456 -21.03 -5.69 -9.56
CA CYS A 456 -19.73 -6.35 -9.44
C CYS A 456 -19.76 -7.33 -8.26
N ARG A 457 -19.28 -8.57 -8.48
CA ARG A 457 -19.07 -9.54 -7.41
C ARG A 457 -17.61 -9.93 -7.32
N VAL A 458 -16.95 -9.52 -6.24
CA VAL A 458 -15.60 -9.97 -5.90
C VAL A 458 -15.72 -11.28 -5.12
N LEU A 459 -15.31 -12.39 -5.72
CA LEU A 459 -15.37 -13.73 -5.11
C LEU A 459 -14.16 -14.07 -4.22
N GLY A 460 -13.08 -13.30 -4.35
CA GLY A 460 -11.83 -13.45 -3.60
C GLY A 460 -11.48 -12.21 -2.78
N LYS A 461 -10.19 -11.86 -2.73
CA LYS A 461 -9.69 -10.68 -2.02
C LYS A 461 -9.49 -9.49 -2.98
N LEU A 462 -10.09 -8.34 -2.66
CA LEU A 462 -9.69 -7.05 -3.22
C LEU A 462 -8.58 -6.47 -2.31
N SER A 463 -7.36 -6.34 -2.83
CA SER A 463 -6.23 -5.77 -2.11
C SER A 463 -5.76 -4.52 -2.84
N ALA A 464 -5.76 -3.38 -2.16
CA ALA A 464 -5.31 -2.11 -2.69
C ALA A 464 -4.53 -1.33 -1.63
N ASN A 465 -3.52 -0.57 -2.04
CA ASN A 465 -2.79 0.33 -1.14
C ASN A 465 -3.67 1.49 -0.67
N GLN A 466 -4.62 1.92 -1.52
CA GLN A 466 -5.57 2.99 -1.23
C GLN A 466 -6.86 2.73 -2.02
N ILE A 467 -8.01 2.95 -1.38
CA ILE A 467 -9.33 2.99 -2.03
C ILE A 467 -9.87 4.40 -1.77
N GLU A 468 -10.10 5.16 -2.84
CA GLU A 468 -10.69 6.49 -2.75
C GLU A 468 -12.20 6.40 -3.01
N GLY A 469 -13.00 6.71 -1.98
CA GLY A 469 -14.47 6.61 -2.00
C GLY A 469 -15.02 5.55 -1.04
N ASP A 470 -16.35 5.52 -0.89
CA ASP A 470 -17.03 4.64 0.06
C ASP A 470 -17.40 3.28 -0.54
N LEU A 471 -17.19 2.21 0.22
CA LEU A 471 -17.72 0.88 -0.09
C LEU A 471 -19.07 0.69 0.61
N VAL A 472 -20.17 0.97 -0.11
CA VAL A 472 -21.53 0.88 0.45
C VAL A 472 -22.23 -0.39 -0.02
N LYS A 473 -22.84 -1.12 0.92
CA LYS A 473 -23.79 -2.21 0.63
C LYS A 473 -25.20 -1.74 0.95
N THR A 474 -26.08 -1.68 -0.06
CA THR A 474 -27.47 -1.24 0.10
C THR A 474 -28.44 -2.42 0.03
N VAL A 475 -29.57 -2.29 0.74
CA VAL A 475 -30.71 -3.21 0.63
C VAL A 475 -32.00 -2.40 0.66
N GLY A 476 -32.87 -2.61 -0.32
CA GLY A 476 -34.18 -2.00 -0.41
C GLY A 476 -35.27 -3.06 -0.51
N LYS A 477 -36.28 -2.99 0.36
CA LYS A 477 -37.44 -3.89 0.31
C LYS A 477 -38.70 -3.14 0.72
N ALA A 478 -39.78 -3.30 -0.04
CA ALA A 478 -41.07 -2.72 0.30
C ALA A 478 -41.70 -3.44 1.51
N PHE A 479 -42.40 -2.69 2.36
CA PHE A 479 -43.17 -3.29 3.46
C PHE A 479 -44.26 -4.24 2.92
N PRO A 480 -44.45 -5.41 3.56
CA PRO A 480 -45.57 -6.27 3.23
C PRO A 480 -46.89 -5.53 3.41
N ARG A 481 -47.90 -5.89 2.61
CA ARG A 481 -49.25 -5.32 2.68
C ARG A 481 -50.24 -6.44 2.98
N ASP A 482 -51.24 -6.16 3.82
CA ASP A 482 -52.28 -7.13 4.12
C ASP A 482 -53.22 -7.27 2.92
N SER A 483 -53.30 -8.48 2.35
CA SER A 483 -54.16 -8.79 1.22
C SER A 483 -55.65 -8.82 1.57
N ARG A 484 -56.00 -8.89 2.86
CA ARG A 484 -57.39 -8.94 3.36
C ARG A 484 -57.97 -7.56 3.69
N ALA A 485 -57.13 -6.54 3.78
CA ALA A 485 -57.57 -5.17 4.01
C ALA A 485 -58.08 -4.53 2.70
N PRO A 486 -59.22 -3.79 2.71
CA PRO A 486 -59.81 -3.20 1.51
C PRO A 486 -58.86 -2.33 0.67
N GLU A 487 -57.90 -1.66 1.33
CA GLU A 487 -56.92 -0.75 0.72
C GLU A 487 -55.48 -1.28 0.70
N ARG A 488 -55.27 -2.58 0.99
CA ARG A 488 -53.93 -3.21 1.07
C ARG A 488 -52.95 -2.43 1.96
N TRP A 489 -53.35 -2.15 3.20
CA TRP A 489 -52.51 -1.40 4.13
C TRP A 489 -51.18 -2.10 4.42
N PRO A 490 -50.09 -1.34 4.66
CA PRO A 490 -48.82 -1.91 5.07
C PRO A 490 -48.99 -2.61 6.42
N SER A 491 -48.70 -3.91 6.44
CA SER A 491 -48.83 -4.75 7.62
C SER A 491 -47.86 -5.92 7.49
N GLY A 492 -46.87 -5.98 8.38
CA GLY A 492 -45.86 -7.03 8.38
C GLY A 492 -44.50 -6.55 8.87
N THR A 493 -43.54 -7.46 8.91
CA THR A 493 -42.19 -7.20 9.39
C THR A 493 -41.16 -7.46 8.29
N ILE A 494 -40.23 -6.51 8.11
CA ILE A 494 -39.00 -6.71 7.34
C ILE A 494 -37.88 -6.97 8.32
N THR A 495 -37.19 -8.10 8.16
CA THR A 495 -35.99 -8.45 8.93
C THR A 495 -34.76 -8.28 8.05
N VAL A 496 -33.84 -7.43 8.47
CA VAL A 496 -32.52 -7.23 7.87
C VAL A 496 -31.48 -7.90 8.76
N ARG A 497 -30.79 -8.90 8.23
CA ARG A 497 -29.69 -9.57 8.92
C ARG A 497 -28.37 -9.13 8.31
N VAL A 498 -27.55 -8.48 9.12
CA VAL A 498 -26.20 -8.04 8.76
C VAL A 498 -25.21 -8.99 9.40
N TYR A 499 -24.46 -9.70 8.56
CA TYR A 499 -23.36 -10.57 8.96
C TYR A 499 -22.07 -9.79 8.73
N ASP A 500 -21.23 -9.69 9.77
CA ASP A 500 -20.00 -8.91 9.73
C ASP A 500 -18.86 -9.63 10.42
N ASP A 501 -17.81 -9.88 9.67
CA ASP A 501 -16.55 -10.47 10.10
C ASP A 501 -15.37 -9.48 9.98
N GLN A 502 -15.65 -8.21 9.72
CA GLN A 502 -14.61 -7.23 9.45
C GLN A 502 -13.88 -6.79 10.73
N PRO A 503 -12.56 -6.56 10.67
CA PRO A 503 -11.72 -6.20 11.82
C PRO A 503 -11.78 -4.71 12.18
N PHE A 504 -12.75 -3.96 11.68
CA PHE A 504 -12.91 -2.52 11.92
C PHE A 504 -14.40 -2.17 12.12
N ASP A 505 -14.65 -1.05 12.81
CA ASP A 505 -16.00 -0.59 13.12
C ASP A 505 -16.76 -0.16 11.85
N ARG A 506 -18.04 -0.50 11.78
CA ARG A 506 -18.94 -0.08 10.70
C ARG A 506 -20.15 0.63 11.24
N GLN A 507 -20.83 1.37 10.36
CA GLN A 507 -22.10 2.02 10.67
C GLN A 507 -23.19 1.51 9.75
N ILE A 508 -24.35 1.21 10.34
CA ILE A 508 -25.57 0.96 9.60
C ILE A 508 -26.36 2.25 9.58
N VAL A 509 -26.50 2.81 8.38
CA VAL A 509 -27.34 3.99 8.15
C VAL A 509 -28.73 3.52 7.74
N ILE A 510 -29.74 3.97 8.48
CA ILE A 510 -31.15 3.78 8.17
C ILE A 510 -31.65 5.08 7.53
N PRO A 511 -31.90 5.10 6.21
CA PRO A 511 -32.51 6.25 5.54
C PRO A 511 -33.87 6.58 6.15
N ALA A 512 -34.33 7.81 5.94
CA ALA A 512 -35.60 8.28 6.48
C ALA A 512 -36.78 7.38 6.02
N VAL A 513 -37.41 6.72 6.98
CA VAL A 513 -38.67 5.99 6.82
C VAL A 513 -39.80 6.90 7.28
N ALA A 514 -40.52 7.48 6.33
CA ALA A 514 -41.72 8.26 6.60
C ALA A 514 -42.95 7.34 6.69
N PHE A 515 -43.79 7.58 7.68
CA PHE A 515 -45.05 6.85 7.85
C PHE A 515 -46.13 7.79 8.42
N SER A 516 -47.34 7.67 7.88
CA SER A 516 -48.52 8.41 8.32
C SER A 516 -49.73 7.49 8.25
N GLY A 517 -50.74 7.77 9.06
CA GLY A 517 -52.10 7.39 8.72
C GLY A 517 -52.72 8.42 7.79
N ALA A 518 -54.04 8.40 7.68
CA ALA A 518 -54.81 9.31 6.85
C ALA A 518 -56.18 9.57 7.47
N LYS A 519 -56.66 10.81 7.27
CA LYS A 519 -58.04 11.20 7.51
C LYS A 519 -58.87 10.85 6.27
N HIS A 520 -60.00 10.20 6.48
CA HIS A 520 -60.95 9.78 5.46
C HIS A 520 -62.31 10.41 5.77
N GLU A 521 -63.00 10.94 4.77
CA GLU A 521 -64.36 11.45 4.94
C GLU A 521 -65.35 10.44 4.36
N ARG A 522 -66.29 9.96 5.19
CA ARG A 522 -67.32 9.01 4.75
C ARG A 522 -68.66 9.43 5.35
N GLU A 523 -69.67 9.63 4.51
CA GLU A 523 -71.05 9.98 4.93
C GLU A 523 -71.09 11.15 5.96
N HIS A 524 -70.39 12.25 5.66
CA HIS A 524 -70.29 13.44 6.53
C HIS A 524 -69.66 13.19 7.91
N THR A 525 -68.94 12.07 8.08
CA THR A 525 -68.22 11.72 9.29
C THR A 525 -66.73 11.49 8.99
N ASP A 526 -65.86 12.08 9.81
CA ASP A 526 -64.42 11.91 9.70
C ASP A 526 -63.98 10.59 10.34
N ILE A 527 -63.36 9.71 9.54
CA ILE A 527 -62.79 8.43 9.96
C ILE A 527 -61.27 8.52 9.85
N TYR A 528 -60.54 8.01 10.84
CA TYR A 528 -59.08 8.08 10.86
C TYR A 528 -58.46 6.70 10.67
N SER A 529 -57.37 6.63 9.93
CA SER A 529 -56.48 5.49 9.90
C SER A 529 -55.20 5.83 10.66
N SER A 530 -54.60 4.82 11.28
CA SER A 530 -53.32 4.92 11.97
C SER A 530 -52.28 4.07 11.29
N CYS A 531 -51.02 4.48 11.39
CA CYS A 531 -49.87 3.70 10.97
C CYS A 531 -48.83 3.69 12.08
N ARG A 532 -48.46 2.50 12.55
CA ARG A 532 -47.46 2.30 13.59
C ARG A 532 -46.21 1.67 13.00
N LEU A 533 -45.06 2.26 13.31
CA LEU A 533 -43.76 1.71 13.02
C LEU A 533 -43.07 1.31 14.32
N ILE A 534 -42.62 0.06 14.39
CA ILE A 534 -41.77 -0.46 15.46
C ILE A 534 -40.44 -0.88 14.82
N VAL A 535 -39.33 -0.42 15.39
CA VAL A 535 -37.98 -0.84 14.98
C VAL A 535 -37.30 -1.53 16.14
N ARG A 536 -36.77 -2.73 15.90
CA ARG A 536 -36.00 -3.50 16.88
C ARG A 536 -34.57 -3.73 16.40
N LYS A 537 -33.61 -3.62 17.31
CA LYS A 537 -32.22 -4.03 17.14
C LYS A 537 -31.95 -5.24 18.04
N ASN A 538 -31.60 -6.38 17.43
CA ASN A 538 -31.34 -7.63 18.14
C ASN A 538 -32.48 -8.01 19.13
N GLY A 539 -33.72 -7.81 18.71
CA GLY A 539 -34.92 -8.06 19.52
C GLY A 539 -35.29 -6.94 20.51
N ALA A 540 -34.40 -6.00 20.81
CA ALA A 540 -34.69 -4.85 21.66
C ALA A 540 -35.36 -3.72 20.85
N GLU A 541 -36.47 -3.19 21.37
CA GLU A 541 -37.18 -2.07 20.74
C GLU A 541 -36.38 -0.77 20.88
N ILE A 542 -36.09 -0.14 19.73
CA ILE A 542 -35.35 1.13 19.67
C ILE A 542 -36.22 2.28 19.13
N TYR A 543 -37.38 1.96 18.55
CA TYR A 543 -38.35 2.95 18.11
C TYR A 543 -39.76 2.36 18.08
N ASN A 544 -40.74 3.13 18.54
CA ASN A 544 -42.14 2.73 18.55
C ASN A 544 -43.03 3.96 18.60
N ARG A 545 -43.65 4.29 17.47
CA ARG A 545 -44.61 5.40 17.39
C ARG A 545 -45.75 5.06 16.46
N THR A 546 -46.91 5.62 16.77
CA THR A 546 -48.11 5.57 15.94
C THR A 546 -48.40 6.96 15.40
N ALA A 547 -48.56 7.05 14.08
CA ALA A 547 -48.98 8.23 13.36
C ALA A 547 -50.48 8.14 13.04
N LEU A 548 -51.19 9.27 13.14
CA LEU A 548 -52.60 9.40 12.72
C LEU A 548 -52.63 10.23 11.42
N ASP A 549 -53.14 11.45 11.45
CA ASP A 549 -53.17 12.36 10.29
C ASP A 549 -51.85 13.13 10.07
N ASN A 550 -50.86 12.95 10.95
CA ASN A 550 -49.53 13.54 10.85
C ASN A 550 -48.49 12.56 10.29
N THR A 551 -47.53 13.06 9.50
CA THR A 551 -46.39 12.25 9.03
C THR A 551 -45.29 12.22 10.09
N LEU A 552 -44.90 11.01 10.50
CA LEU A 552 -43.73 10.77 11.35
C LEU A 552 -42.58 10.20 10.52
N ILE A 553 -41.35 10.47 10.95
CA ILE A 553 -40.13 10.02 10.27
C ILE A 553 -39.24 9.29 11.28
N TYR A 554 -38.74 8.12 10.90
CA TYR A 554 -37.67 7.42 11.60
C TYR A 554 -36.41 7.35 10.73
N SER A 555 -35.28 7.76 11.28
CA SER A 555 -33.95 7.56 10.68
C SER A 555 -32.95 7.30 11.81
N GLY A 556 -31.79 6.75 11.49
CA GLY A 556 -30.78 6.50 12.51
C GLY A 556 -29.47 5.99 11.95
N VAL A 557 -28.41 6.20 12.73
CA VAL A 557 -27.10 5.58 12.52
C VAL A 557 -26.86 4.64 13.69
N ILE A 558 -26.50 3.41 13.38
CA ILE A 558 -26.25 2.37 14.38
C ILE A 558 -24.81 1.90 14.23
N ASP A 559 -24.01 2.09 15.28
CA ASP A 559 -22.65 1.57 15.31
C ASP A 559 -22.65 0.04 15.45
N MET A 560 -21.73 -0.57 14.69
CA MET A 560 -21.45 -1.99 14.64
C MET A 560 -19.95 -2.19 14.86
N PRO A 561 -19.50 -2.45 16.09
CA PRO A 561 -18.08 -2.52 16.40
C PRO A 561 -17.41 -3.76 15.78
N ALA A 562 -16.10 -3.66 15.52
CA ALA A 562 -15.27 -4.71 14.96
C ALA A 562 -15.44 -6.05 15.69
N GLY A 563 -15.58 -7.14 14.93
CA GLY A 563 -15.65 -8.50 15.49
C GLY A 563 -16.97 -8.89 16.18
N HIS A 564 -18.00 -8.05 16.19
CA HIS A 564 -19.33 -8.42 16.68
C HIS A 564 -20.18 -9.05 15.56
N GLY A 565 -20.14 -10.39 15.50
CA GLY A 565 -20.49 -11.19 14.32
C GLY A 565 -21.84 -10.96 13.64
N HIS A 566 -22.90 -10.51 14.31
CA HIS A 566 -24.23 -10.48 13.67
C HIS A 566 -25.12 -9.38 14.26
N MET A 567 -25.78 -8.59 13.40
CA MET A 567 -26.84 -7.66 13.78
C MET A 567 -28.14 -7.98 13.05
N THR A 568 -29.25 -7.96 13.77
CA THR A 568 -30.59 -8.09 13.20
C THR A 568 -31.38 -6.82 13.46
N LEU A 569 -31.87 -6.19 12.40
CA LEU A 569 -32.82 -5.09 12.46
C LEU A 569 -34.18 -5.56 11.98
N GLU A 570 -35.23 -5.29 12.74
CA GLU A 570 -36.60 -5.61 12.39
C GLU A 570 -37.42 -4.34 12.32
N PHE A 571 -38.10 -4.15 11.19
CA PHE A 571 -39.03 -3.05 10.96
C PHE A 571 -40.42 -3.65 10.83
N SER A 572 -41.25 -3.46 11.84
CA SER A 572 -42.63 -3.91 11.86
C SER A 572 -43.55 -2.72 11.61
N VAL A 573 -44.36 -2.80 10.57
CA VAL A 573 -45.42 -1.82 10.29
C VAL A 573 -46.77 -2.48 10.50
N SER A 574 -47.69 -1.75 11.11
CA SER A 574 -49.09 -2.14 11.26
C SER A 574 -49.96 -0.91 11.13
N ALA A 575 -51.03 -1.02 10.34
CA ALA A 575 -52.01 0.05 10.17
C ALA A 575 -53.42 -0.47 10.45
N TRP A 576 -54.25 0.38 11.06
CA TRP A 576 -55.64 0.05 11.42
C TRP A 576 -56.51 1.31 11.48
N LEU A 577 -57.83 1.14 11.32
CA LEU A 577 -58.81 2.21 11.52
C LEU A 577 -58.95 2.54 13.00
N VAL A 578 -59.00 3.83 13.30
CA VAL A 578 -59.22 4.37 14.63
C VAL A 578 -60.62 4.99 14.61
N ASN A 579 -61.50 4.48 15.47
CA ASN A 579 -62.93 4.81 15.64
C ASN A 579 -63.96 3.90 14.94
N ASN A 580 -63.73 2.58 14.91
CA ASN A 580 -64.70 1.50 14.61
C ASN A 580 -66.01 1.93 13.93
N TRP A 581 -66.11 1.60 12.64
CA TRP A 581 -67.07 0.56 12.33
C TRP A 581 -66.34 -0.77 12.28
#